data_AF-A0AAD0XNU0-F1
#
_entry.id   AF-A0AAD0XNU0-F1
#
_cell.length_a   1.000
_cell.length_b   1.000
_cell.length_c   1.000
_cell.angle_alpha   90.00
_cell.angle_beta   90.00
_cell.angle_gamma   90.00
#
_symmetry.space_group_name_H-M   'P 1'
#
loop_
_entity.id
_entity.type
_entity.pdbx_description
1 polymer ?
#
loop_
_entity_poly.entity_id
_entity_poly.type
_entity_poly.pdbx_seq_one_letter_code
_entity_poly.pdbx_strand_id
1 'polypeptide(L)' 'MLDRDSRSVFLVDMNQKTAKLLNKYAELKGVSSKQIKREWLVLNEHQKDQKRQEILKELVK' A
#
# COMPACT_ATOMS: atom_id res chain seq x y z
N MET A 1 -10.85 8.74 -18.23
CA MET A 1 -10.24 7.44 -17.87
C MET A 1 -8.77 7.53 -18.22
N LEU A 2 -7.89 7.60 -17.23
CA LEU A 2 -6.43 7.72 -17.43
C LEU A 2 -5.74 6.52 -16.80
N ASP A 3 -5.89 5.37 -17.46
CA ASP A 3 -5.14 4.14 -17.18
C ASP A 3 -3.76 4.24 -17.82
N ARG A 4 -2.94 5.15 -17.29
CA ARG A 4 -1.53 5.24 -17.65
C ARG A 4 -0.75 4.42 -16.63
N ASP A 5 -0.68 3.13 -16.91
CA ASP A 5 0.20 2.15 -16.26
C ASP A 5 1.67 2.58 -16.52
N SER A 6 2.12 3.61 -15.81
CA SER A 6 3.53 3.99 -15.75
C SER A 6 4.24 2.95 -14.90
N ARG A 7 4.67 1.90 -15.60
CA ARG A 7 5.90 1.12 -15.41
C ARG A 7 6.53 1.26 -14.03
N SER A 8 6.07 0.35 -13.17
CA SER A 8 6.79 -0.48 -12.19
C SER A 8 8.33 -0.47 -12.19
N VAL A 9 8.99 0.68 -12.08
CA VAL A 9 10.45 0.77 -11.79
C VAL A 9 10.73 0.82 -10.28
N PHE A 10 9.69 0.96 -9.45
CA PHE A 10 9.80 1.05 -7.98
C PHE A 10 9.32 -0.19 -7.23
N LEU A 11 9.23 -1.34 -7.90
CA LEU A 11 8.97 -2.61 -7.22
C LEU A 11 10.28 -3.12 -6.59
N VAL A 12 10.74 -2.39 -5.56
CA VAL A 12 11.47 -3.00 -4.46
C VAL A 12 10.64 -4.21 -4.03
N ASP A 13 11.27 -5.37 -3.83
CA ASP A 13 10.68 -6.70 -3.59
C ASP A 13 9.66 -6.71 -2.42
N MET A 14 8.51 -6.08 -2.63
CA MET A 14 7.49 -5.91 -1.62
C MET A 14 6.57 -7.10 -1.73
N ASN A 15 6.43 -7.80 -0.60
CA ASN A 15 5.56 -8.96 -0.50
C ASN A 15 4.20 -8.71 -1.18
N GLN A 16 3.82 -9.59 -2.11
CA GLN A 16 2.60 -9.46 -2.90
C GLN A 16 1.35 -9.33 -2.01
N LYS A 17 1.32 -9.98 -0.84
CA LYS A 17 0.21 -9.83 0.12
C LYS A 17 0.09 -8.40 0.63
N THR A 18 1.21 -7.78 0.97
CA THR A 18 1.28 -6.37 1.40
C THR A 18 0.90 -5.43 0.27
N ALA A 19 1.36 -5.69 -0.96
CA ALA A 19 1.00 -4.88 -2.12
C ALA A 19 -0.53 -4.86 -2.36
N LYS A 20 -1.19 -6.02 -2.23
CA LYS A 20 -2.66 -6.13 -2.34
C LYS A 20 -3.37 -5.40 -1.20
N LEU A 21 -2.87 -5.52 0.03
CA LEU A 21 -3.42 -4.83 1.20
C LEU A 21 -3.37 -3.29 1.03
N LEU A 22 -2.21 -2.77 0.63
CA LEU A 22 -2.00 -1.34 0.43
C LEU A 22 -2.82 -0.79 -0.74
N ASN A 23 -3.01 -1.58 -1.80
CA ASN A 23 -3.91 -1.21 -2.90
C ASN A 23 -5.34 -1.02 -2.39
N LYS A 24 -5.90 -2.03 -1.71
CA LYS A 24 -7.26 -1.96 -1.16
C LYS A 24 -7.42 -0.79 -0.21
N TYR A 25 -6.43 -0.55 0.63
CA TYR A 25 -6.42 0.57 1.55
C TYR A 25 -6.38 1.92 0.85
N ALA A 26 -5.57 2.04 -0.20
CA ALA A 26 -5.50 3.25 -1.01
C ALA A 26 -6.83 3.53 -1.73
N GLU A 27 -7.49 2.49 -2.24
CA GLU A 27 -8.83 2.58 -2.83
C GLU A 27 -9.86 3.04 -1.78
N LEU A 28 -9.87 2.46 -0.58
CA LEU A 28 -10.76 2.84 0.51
C LEU A 28 -10.57 4.29 0.96
N LYS A 29 -9.32 4.76 1.02
CA LYS A 29 -8.98 6.14 1.39
C LYS A 29 -9.11 7.13 0.24
N GLY A 30 -9.34 6.68 -0.99
CA GLY A 30 -9.36 7.52 -2.18
C GLY A 30 -7.99 8.15 -2.52
N VAL A 31 -6.89 7.51 -2.10
CA VAL A 31 -5.52 7.98 -2.36
C VAL A 31 -4.80 7.12 -3.39
N SER A 32 -3.70 7.62 -3.95
CA SER A 32 -2.93 6.86 -4.92
C SER A 32 -2.22 5.67 -4.26
N SER A 33 -2.43 4.47 -4.82
CA SER A 33 -1.68 3.25 -4.45
C SER A 33 -0.16 3.47 -4.46
N LYS A 34 0.36 4.25 -5.42
CA LYS A 34 1.79 4.56 -5.51
C LYS A 34 2.29 5.35 -4.29
N GLN A 35 1.47 6.25 -3.76
CA GLN A 35 1.81 7.05 -2.59
C GLN A 35 1.93 6.17 -1.34
N ILE A 36 0.91 5.35 -1.07
CA ILE A 36 0.92 4.45 0.09
C ILE A 36 2.05 3.43 0.02
N LYS A 37 2.37 2.90 -1.17
CA LYS A 37 3.52 2.00 -1.35
C LYS A 37 4.86 2.68 -1.07
N ARG A 38 5.03 3.94 -1.46
CA ARG A 38 6.24 4.71 -1.13
C ARG A 38 6.35 4.94 0.37
N GLU A 39 5.28 5.41 1.00
CA GLU A 39 5.25 5.57 2.46
C GLU A 39 5.61 4.24 3.15
N TRP A 40 5.03 3.14 2.69
CA TRP A 40 5.30 1.81 3.23
C TRP A 40 6.77 1.41 3.15
N LEU A 41 7.45 1.69 2.04
CA LEU A 41 8.86 1.32 1.87
C LEU A 41 9.79 2.08 2.83
N VAL A 42 9.42 3.29 3.24
CA VAL A 42 10.18 4.13 4.19
C VAL A 42 10.00 3.65 5.65
N LEU A 43 8.96 2.86 5.94
CA LEU A 43 8.69 2.36 7.29
C LEU A 43 9.59 1.18 7.67
N ASN A 44 9.94 1.13 8.96
CA ASN A 44 10.64 -0.01 9.57
C ASN A 44 9.66 -1.17 9.84
N GLU A 45 10.16 -2.37 10.12
CA GLU A 45 9.32 -3.57 10.32
C GLU A 45 8.23 -3.39 11.39
N HIS A 46 8.57 -2.80 12.54
CA HIS A 46 7.59 -2.51 13.59
C HIS A 46 6.49 -1.53 13.12
N GLN A 47 6.86 -0.48 12.40
CA GLN A 47 5.90 0.50 11.87
C GLN A 47 5.03 -0.09 10.76
N LYS A 48 5.61 -0.97 9.92
CA LYS A 48 4.88 -1.73 8.91
C LYS A 48 3.84 -2.62 9.58
N ASP A 49 4.19 -3.32 10.65
CA ASP A 49 3.25 -4.17 11.36
C ASP A 49 2.11 -3.34 11.99
N GLN A 50 2.43 -2.25 12.68
CA GLN A 50 1.43 -1.32 13.21
C GLN A 50 0.50 -0.79 12.10
N LYS A 51 1.06 -0.30 10.99
CA LYS A 51 0.25 0.22 9.88
C LYS A 51 -0.59 -0.88 9.23
N ARG A 52 -0.10 -2.12 9.14
CA ARG A 52 -0.91 -3.26 8.67
C ARG A 52 -2.10 -3.52 9.59
N GLN A 53 -1.89 -3.56 10.92
CA GLN A 53 -2.98 -3.79 11.87
C GLN A 53 -4.06 -2.71 11.77
N GLU A 54 -3.65 -1.45 11.65
CA GLU A 54 -4.58 -0.33 11.45
C GLU A 54 -5.35 -0.46 10.13
N ILE A 55 -4.67 -0.77 9.03
CA ILE A 55 -5.31 -1.01 7.73
C ILE A 55 -6.32 -2.17 7.82
N LEU A 56 -5.97 -3.26 8.49
CA LEU A 56 -6.86 -4.42 8.64
C LEU A 56 -8.10 -4.07 9.46
N LYS A 57 -7.96 -3.31 10.54
CA LYS A 57 -9.11 -2.81 11.31
C LYS A 57 -10.04 -1.94 10.47
N GLU A 58 -9.48 -1.06 9.64
CA GLU A 58 -10.27 -0.19 8.77
C GLU A 58 -10.96 -0.97 7.63
N LEU A 59 -10.35 -2.04 7.12
CA LEU A 59 -10.91 -2.86 6.04
C LEU A 59 -11.96 -3.87 6.49
N VAL A 60 -11.97 -4.27 7.77
CA VAL A 60 -12.93 -5.24 8.33
C VAL A 60 -14.21 -4.55 8.85
N LYS A 61 -14.21 -3.22 8.92
CA LYS A 61 -15.34 -2.40 9.37
C LYS A 61 -16.34 -2.14 8.24
#